data_AF-A0A956RRM5-F1
#
_entry.id   AF-A0A956RRM5-F1
#
_cell.length_a   1.000
_cell.length_b   1.000
_cell.length_c   1.000
_cell.angle_alpha   90.00
_cell.angle_beta   90.00
_cell.angle_gamma   90.00
#
_symmetry.space_group_name_H-M   'P 1'
#
loop_
_entity.id
_entity.type
_entity.pdbx_description
1 polymer ?
#
loop_
_entity_poly.entity_id
_entity_poly.type
_entity_poly.pdbx_seq_one_letter_code
_entity_poly.pdbx_strand_id
1 'polypeptide(L)'
;MLMLSILKLVSLLGLMSVLIFIVIQNVQARVDVHLEPFALYERQPLALVMFCSYLAGLITFAVIHVFHVVRMKTQIARLRRENRRVGEELHQLRSITLEELPLEEDPALGPPKS
;
A
#
# COMPACT_ATOMS: atom_id res chain seq x y z
N MET A 1 -16.29 -6.87 3.61
CA MET A 1 -14.97 -7.13 4.25
C MET A 1 -14.73 -8.60 4.59
N LEU A 2 -15.70 -9.29 5.19
CA LEU A 2 -15.56 -10.70 5.61
C LEU A 2 -15.35 -11.66 4.41
N MET A 3 -16.16 -11.53 3.36
CA MET A 3 -16.03 -12.32 2.12
C MET A 3 -14.65 -12.16 1.43
N LEU A 4 -14.13 -10.94 1.36
CA LEU A 4 -12.81 -10.67 0.78
C LEU A 4 -11.67 -11.25 1.64
N SER A 5 -11.83 -11.26 2.97
CA SER A 5 -10.85 -11.83 3.89
C SER A 5 -10.82 -13.35 3.79
N ILE A 6 -12.00 -13.98 3.66
CA ILE A 6 -12.13 -15.42 3.41
C ILE A 6 -11.52 -15.79 2.07
N LEU A 7 -11.79 -15.04 1.00
CA LEU A 7 -11.22 -15.31 -0.32
C LEU A 7 -9.69 -15.26 -0.31
N LYS A 8 -9.11 -14.25 0.36
CA LYS A 8 -7.65 -14.16 0.54
C LYS A 8 -7.08 -15.36 1.29
N LEU A 9 -7.77 -15.81 2.34
CA LEU A 9 -7.33 -16.95 3.15
C LEU A 9 -7.41 -18.25 2.37
N VAL A 10 -8.51 -18.49 1.64
CA VAL A 10 -8.68 -19.66 0.77
C VAL A 10 -7.64 -19.65 -0.35
N SER A 11 -7.38 -18.49 -0.97
CA SER A 11 -6.34 -18.35 -1.99
C SER A 11 -4.94 -18.64 -1.44
N LEU A 12 -4.61 -18.11 -0.26
CA LEU A 12 -3.33 -18.35 0.41
C LEU A 12 -3.17 -19.85 0.75
N LEU A 13 -4.22 -20.47 1.27
CA LEU A 13 -4.23 -21.90 1.58
C LEU A 13 -4.04 -22.74 0.32
N GLY A 14 -4.73 -22.42 -0.77
CA GLY A 14 -4.57 -23.09 -2.05
C GLY A 14 -3.14 -22.98 -2.58
N LEU A 15 -2.55 -21.78 -2.53
CA LEU A 15 -1.15 -21.56 -2.93
C LEU A 15 -0.18 -22.41 -2.10
N MET A 16 -0.32 -22.42 -0.77
CA MET A 16 0.52 -23.23 0.12
C MET A 16 0.38 -24.73 -0.18
N SER A 17 -0.84 -25.21 -0.38
CA SER A 17 -1.09 -26.62 -0.73
C SER A 17 -0.39 -27.02 -2.03
N VAL A 18 -0.44 -26.18 -3.07
CA VAL A 18 0.26 -26.43 -4.34
C VAL A 18 1.78 -26.44 -4.15
N LEU A 19 2.33 -25.51 -3.38
CA LEU A 19 3.77 -25.48 -3.11
C LEU A 19 4.24 -26.74 -2.38
N ILE A 20 3.51 -27.15 -1.34
CA ILE A 20 3.81 -28.39 -0.59
C ILE A 20 3.72 -29.61 -1.51
N PHE A 21 2.68 -29.68 -2.34
CA PHE A 21 2.52 -30.77 -3.31
C PHE A 21 3.73 -30.89 -4.25
N ILE A 22 4.21 -29.76 -4.80
CA ILE A 22 5.40 -29.74 -5.66
C ILE A 22 6.64 -30.22 -4.90
N VAL A 23 6.84 -29.78 -3.65
CA VAL A 23 7.99 -30.19 -2.83
C VAL A 23 7.97 -31.69 -2.56
N ILE A 24 6.81 -32.26 -2.18
CA ILE A 24 6.67 -33.69 -1.91
C ILE A 24 6.98 -34.51 -3.16
N GLN A 25 6.44 -34.13 -4.32
CA GLN A 25 6.69 -34.82 -5.59
C GLN A 25 8.17 -34.80 -5.99
N ASN A 26 8.92 -33.81 -5.55
CA ASN A 26 10.32 -33.62 -5.92
C ASN A 26 11.30 -33.89 -4.77
N VAL A 27 10.87 -34.59 -3.72
CA VAL A 27 11.68 -34.76 -2.49
C VAL A 27 12.99 -35.52 -2.72
N GLN A 28 13.02 -36.45 -3.69
CA GLN A 28 14.22 -37.23 -4.03
C GLN A 28 15.07 -36.56 -5.12
N ALA A 29 14.54 -35.51 -5.77
CA ALA A 29 15.25 -34.83 -6.84
C ALA A 29 16.48 -34.10 -6.29
N ARG A 30 17.59 -34.22 -7.02
CA ARG A 30 18.86 -33.55 -6.71
C ARG A 30 19.25 -32.67 -7.88
N VAL A 31 19.81 -31.51 -7.57
CA VAL A 31 20.22 -30.51 -8.56
C VAL A 31 21.60 -29.96 -8.22
N ASP A 32 22.33 -29.59 -9.28
CA ASP A 32 23.60 -28.91 -9.17
C ASP A 32 23.36 -27.40 -9.29
N VAL A 33 23.75 -26.66 -8.25
CA VAL A 33 23.50 -25.23 -8.14
C VAL A 33 24.78 -24.46 -8.44
N HIS A 34 24.75 -23.69 -9.51
CA HIS A 34 25.88 -22.89 -9.98
C HIS A 34 25.63 -21.43 -9.60
N LEU A 35 26.24 -20.94 -8.52
CA LEU A 35 26.20 -19.53 -8.10
C LEU A 35 27.52 -18.88 -8.50
N GLU A 36 27.73 -18.64 -9.79
CA GLU A 36 28.92 -17.92 -10.26
C GLU A 36 28.88 -16.45 -9.82
N PRO A 37 30.00 -15.84 -9.36
CA PRO A 37 31.35 -16.41 -9.16
C PRO A 37 31.59 -17.00 -7.74
N PHE A 38 30.54 -17.18 -6.94
CA PHE A 38 30.65 -17.44 -5.51
C PHE A 38 30.87 -18.91 -5.14
N ALA A 39 30.13 -19.85 -5.71
CA ALA A 39 30.24 -21.28 -5.35
C ALA A 39 29.49 -22.23 -6.29
N LEU A 40 29.95 -23.48 -6.32
CA LEU A 40 29.30 -24.62 -6.96
C LEU A 40 28.85 -25.61 -5.89
N TYR A 41 27.56 -25.96 -5.88
CA TYR A 41 27.00 -26.94 -4.96
C TYR A 41 26.40 -28.11 -5.72
N GLU A 42 27.05 -29.27 -5.67
CA GLU A 42 26.61 -30.47 -6.37
C GLU A 42 25.61 -31.29 -5.55
N ARG A 43 24.71 -31.98 -6.25
CA ARG A 43 23.73 -32.97 -5.75
C ARG A 43 22.89 -32.50 -4.55
N GLN A 44 22.58 -31.20 -4.52
CA GLN A 44 21.77 -30.63 -3.45
C GLN A 44 20.32 -31.07 -3.59
N PRO A 45 19.61 -31.31 -2.47
CA PRO A 45 18.18 -31.60 -2.51
C PRO A 45 17.42 -30.44 -3.17
N LEU A 46 16.62 -30.72 -4.20
CA LEU A 46 15.84 -29.68 -4.90
C LEU A 46 14.90 -28.94 -3.94
N ALA A 47 14.35 -29.65 -2.95
CA ALA A 47 13.53 -29.08 -1.89
C ALA A 47 14.24 -27.95 -1.12
N LEU A 48 15.55 -28.09 -0.84
CA LEU A 48 16.33 -27.06 -0.15
C LEU A 48 16.47 -25.80 -1.01
N VAL A 49 16.82 -25.98 -2.29
CA VAL A 49 17.00 -24.88 -3.24
C VAL A 49 15.69 -24.12 -3.45
N MET A 50 14.59 -24.86 -3.57
CA MET A 50 13.22 -24.32 -3.68
C MET A 50 12.85 -23.51 -2.43
N PHE A 51 13.14 -24.04 -1.24
CA PHE A 51 12.88 -23.34 0.02
C PHE A 51 13.67 -22.04 0.15
N CYS A 52 14.98 -22.07 -0.16
CA CYS A 52 15.82 -20.87 -0.15
C CYS A 52 15.34 -19.82 -1.16
N SER A 53 14.96 -20.26 -2.36
CA SER A 53 14.42 -19.37 -3.41
C SER A 53 13.09 -18.74 -2.99
N TYR A 54 12.19 -19.53 -2.39
CA TYR A 54 10.93 -19.05 -1.83
C TYR A 54 11.18 -18.01 -0.74
N LEU A 55 12.10 -18.27 0.18
CA LEU A 55 12.44 -17.35 1.26
C LEU A 55 13.02 -16.03 0.72
N ALA A 56 13.91 -16.10 -0.27
CA ALA A 56 14.44 -14.92 -0.94
C ALA A 56 13.33 -14.09 -1.62
N GLY A 57 12.38 -14.78 -2.27
CA GLY A 57 11.19 -14.17 -2.84
C GLY A 57 10.32 -13.47 -1.80
N LEU A 58 10.09 -14.10 -0.64
CA LEU A 58 9.34 -13.50 0.47
C LEU A 58 10.01 -12.24 1.02
N ILE A 59 11.33 -12.28 1.23
CA ILE A 59 12.09 -11.12 1.72
C ILE A 59 11.99 -9.98 0.71
N THR A 60 12.22 -10.26 -0.57
CA THR A 60 12.13 -9.27 -1.64
C THR A 60 10.73 -8.65 -1.71
N PHE A 61 9.69 -9.49 -1.65
CA PHE A 61 8.31 -9.04 -1.66
C PHE A 61 7.99 -8.18 -0.44
N ALA A 62 8.45 -8.56 0.75
CA ALA A 62 8.25 -7.78 1.96
C ALA A 62 8.90 -6.38 1.86
N VAL A 63 10.12 -6.32 1.34
CA VAL A 63 10.82 -5.04 1.10
C VAL A 63 10.03 -4.15 0.15
N ILE A 64 9.62 -4.70 -1.01
CA ILE A 64 8.80 -3.97 -2.00
C ILE A 64 7.49 -3.47 -1.35
N HIS A 65 6.84 -4.31 -0.57
CA HIS A 65 5.60 -3.97 0.11
C HIS A 65 5.78 -2.83 1.12
N VAL A 66 6.86 -2.85 1.91
CA VAL A 66 7.20 -1.75 2.83
C VAL A 66 7.36 -0.44 2.07
N PHE A 67 8.13 -0.42 0.98
CA PHE A 67 8.29 0.79 0.16
C PHE A 67 6.94 1.28 -0.39
N HIS A 68 6.09 0.37 -0.85
CA HIS A 68 4.76 0.73 -1.36
C HIS A 68 3.89 1.38 -0.28
N VAL A 69 3.85 0.79 0.92
CA VAL A 69 3.08 1.33 2.05
C VAL A 69 3.59 2.71 2.46
N VAL A 70 4.90 2.91 2.53
CA VAL A 70 5.49 4.21 2.84
C VAL A 70 5.10 5.25 1.79
N ARG A 71 5.25 4.91 0.50
CA ARG A 71 4.85 5.80 -0.62
C ARG A 71 3.37 6.17 -0.54
N MET A 72 2.48 5.19 -0.34
CA MET A 72 1.04 5.41 -0.18
C MET A 72 0.74 6.38 0.97
N LYS A 73 1.37 6.20 2.14
CA LYS A 73 1.20 7.11 3.29
C LYS A 73 1.64 8.54 2.97
N THR A 74 2.79 8.72 2.30
CA THR A 74 3.27 10.04 1.91
C THR A 74 2.34 10.73 0.90
N GLN A 75 1.79 9.97 -0.04
CA GLN A 75 0.79 10.47 -0.99
C GLN A 75 -0.48 10.91 -0.28
N ILE A 76 -1.02 10.09 0.62
CA ILE A 76 -2.22 10.46 1.41
C ILE A 76 -1.97 11.73 2.22
N ALA A 77 -0.82 11.86 2.87
CA ALA A 77 -0.47 13.05 3.63
C ALA A 77 -0.40 14.30 2.73
N ARG A 78 0.19 14.18 1.53
CA ARG A 78 0.24 15.24 0.53
C ARG A 78 -1.16 15.63 0.04
N LEU A 79 -1.98 14.66 -0.36
CA LEU A 79 -3.36 14.91 -0.82
C LEU A 79 -4.19 15.61 0.27
N ARG A 80 -4.03 15.24 1.54
CA ARG A 80 -4.73 15.91 2.65
C ARG A 80 -4.31 17.37 2.82
N ARG A 81 -3.01 17.68 2.65
CA ARG A 81 -2.50 19.06 2.72
C ARG A 81 -3.02 19.90 1.54
N GLU A 82 -2.98 19.34 0.33
CA GLU A 82 -3.52 20.01 -0.86
C GLU A 82 -5.02 20.29 -0.72
N ASN A 83 -5.81 19.31 -0.25
CA ASN A 83 -7.25 19.48 -0.05
C ASN A 83 -7.56 20.58 0.99
N ARG A 84 -6.80 20.62 2.11
CA ARG A 84 -6.93 21.69 3.11
C ARG A 84 -6.60 23.06 2.52
N ARG A 85 -5.49 23.17 1.79
CA ARG A 85 -5.06 24.43 1.16
C ARG A 85 -6.11 24.95 0.16
N VAL A 86 -6.62 24.09 -0.71
CA VAL A 86 -7.66 24.46 -1.68
C VAL A 86 -8.93 24.92 -0.96
N GLY A 87 -9.30 24.27 0.15
CA GLY A 87 -10.43 24.71 0.99
C GLY A 87 -10.21 26.09 1.62
N GLU A 88 -8.99 26.40 2.06
CA GLU A 88 -8.62 27.71 2.61
C GLU A 88 -8.64 28.81 1.54
N GLU A 89 -8.12 28.53 0.33
CA GLU A 89 -8.16 29.46 -0.81
C GLU A 89 -9.61 29.80 -1.19
N LEU A 90 -10.48 28.79 -1.23
CA LEU A 90 -11.90 28.98 -1.53
C LEU A 90 -12.63 29.76 -0.43
N HIS A 91 -12.26 29.55 0.84
CA HIS A 91 -12.80 30.33 1.96
C HIS A 91 -12.38 31.80 1.89
N GLN A 92 -11.11 32.07 1.59
CA GLN A 92 -10.58 33.43 1.42
C GLN A 92 -11.28 34.18 0.28
N LEU A 93 -11.44 33.53 -0.88
CA LEU A 93 -12.17 34.11 -2.01
C LEU A 93 -13.62 34.43 -1.60
N ARG A 94 -14.30 33.52 -0.91
CA ARG A 94 -15.66 33.75 -0.41
C ARG A 94 -15.73 34.94 0.55
N SER A 95 -14.79 35.05 1.50
CA SER A 95 -14.77 36.15 2.47
C SER A 95 -14.53 37.50 1.80
N ILE A 96 -13.64 37.58 0.81
CA ILE A 96 -13.36 38.82 0.07
C ILE A 96 -14.62 39.28 -0.69
N THR A 97 -15.30 38.36 -1.38
CA THR A 97 -16.56 38.67 -2.08
C THR A 97 -17.68 39.13 -1.13
N LEU A 98 -17.71 38.64 0.12
CA LEU A 98 -18.68 39.05 1.14
C LEU A 98 -18.37 40.42 1.75
N GLU A 99 -17.08 40.77 1.90
CA GLU A 99 -16.63 42.08 2.41
C GLU A 99 -16.87 43.21 1.38
N GLU A 100 -16.77 42.89 0.08
CA GLU A 100 -17.00 43.84 -1.01
C GLU A 100 -18.49 44.10 -1.30
N LEU A 101 -19.39 43.25 -0.83
CA LEU A 101 -20.81 43.55 -0.87
C LEU A 101 -21.05 44.70 0.11
N PRO A 102 -21.54 45.88 -0.35
CA PRO A 102 -21.99 46.91 0.57
C PRO A 102 -22.95 46.24 1.53
N LEU A 103 -22.74 46.42 2.83
CA LEU A 103 -23.79 46.13 3.81
C LEU A 103 -24.94 47.05 3.40
N GLU A 104 -25.85 46.52 2.57
CA GLU A 104 -27.15 47.11 2.36
C GLU A 104 -27.75 47.13 3.76
N GLU A 105 -27.63 48.28 4.43
CA GLU A 105 -28.43 48.60 5.59
C GLU A 105 -29.86 48.42 5.13
N ASP A 106 -30.45 47.27 5.49
CA ASP A 106 -31.87 47.07 5.36
C ASP A 106 -32.53 48.23 6.10
N PRO A 107 -33.21 49.16 5.41
CA PRO A 107 -33.80 50.34 6.03
C PRO A 107 -34.89 49.98 7.05
N ALA A 108 -35.24 48.70 7.22
CA ALA A 108 -36.12 48.19 8.26
C ALA A 108 -35.47 48.02 9.65
N LEU A 109 -34.14 48.01 9.78
CA LEU A 109 -33.46 47.90 11.08
C LEU A 109 -32.95 49.27 11.55
N GLY A 110 -33.81 49.97 12.29
CA GLY A 110 -33.45 51.21 13.00
C GLY A 110 -32.29 51.02 14.00
N PRO A 111 -31.64 52.11 14.43
CA PRO A 111 -30.37 52.04 15.15
C PRO A 111 -30.49 51.27 16.47
N PRO A 112 -29.41 50.58 16.90
CA PRO A 112 -29.41 49.80 18.13
C PRO A 112 -29.65 50.73 19.33
N LYS A 113 -30.67 50.41 20.13
CA LYS A 113 -30.94 51.10 21.39
C LYS A 113 -29.79 50.83 22.36
N SER A 114 -29.17 51.92 22.82
CA SER A 114 -28.14 51.97 23.87
C SER A 114 -28.65 51.44 25.20
#